data_AF-A0A1V5YYM2-F1
#
_entry.id   AF-A0A1V5YYM2-F1
#
_cell.length_a   1.000
_cell.length_b   1.000
_cell.length_c   1.000
_cell.angle_alpha   90.00
_cell.angle_beta   90.00
_cell.angle_gamma   90.00
#
_symmetry.space_group_name_H-M   'P 1'
#
loop_
_entity.id
_entity.type
_entity.pdbx_description
1 polymer ?
#
loop_
_entity_poly.entity_id
_entity_poly.type
_entity_poly.pdbx_seq_one_letter_code
_entity_poly.pdbx_strand_id
1 'polypeptide(L)'
;MYNDYFSAFHLGPCRWGVSLVLLVVLLAFSAAGTAEQLLLCNFNPAPELPYESTSFEQDALYAEAKQLDKKDQALAACRALRQDSSAPWELQRWATLREIEILTVMDQEHAALDLGKAWLRQNPDDPGALEIRVELGKIVAQRRHSGFMPTLQEVDEIFTDIFNNHDPDSWHVVTAHIQYAQKLQKFYFSDRDWTVYARCIEQLYIARQCLEKRAKDETLSAQERRRAESYLQDHVLPWLSRALGFGIKGRPRELSPEEKELIRHLEEEGTHIRRSVPEEE
;
A
#
# COMPACT_ATOMS: atom_id res chain seq x y z
N MET A 1 11.78 -6.73 74.43
CA MET A 1 12.11 -5.50 73.69
C MET A 1 12.81 -5.90 72.40
N TYR A 2 12.05 -6.08 71.32
CA TYR A 2 12.52 -6.04 69.93
C TYR A 2 11.33 -5.46 69.16
N ASN A 3 11.37 -4.15 68.94
CA ASN A 3 10.41 -3.41 68.15
C ASN A 3 10.78 -3.55 66.67
N ASP A 4 9.75 -3.85 65.87
CA ASP A 4 9.36 -3.18 64.63
C ASP A 4 10.47 -2.76 63.67
N TYR A 5 10.52 -3.40 62.49
CA TYR A 5 10.58 -2.74 61.17
C TYR A 5 10.31 -3.79 60.08
N PHE A 6 9.02 -4.14 59.90
CA PHE A 6 8.54 -4.80 58.68
C PHE A 6 7.54 -3.86 58.01
N SER A 7 8.06 -2.94 57.19
CA SER A 7 7.25 -2.08 56.33
C SER A 7 6.79 -2.89 55.12
N ALA A 8 5.52 -3.29 55.14
CA ALA A 8 4.82 -3.88 54.01
C ALA A 8 4.73 -2.87 52.86
N PHE A 9 5.41 -3.16 51.74
CA PHE A 9 5.10 -2.52 50.46
C PHE A 9 3.79 -3.11 49.93
N HIS A 10 2.68 -2.40 50.18
CA HIS A 10 1.43 -2.61 49.45
C HIS A 10 1.58 -2.13 48.00
N LEU A 11 2.14 -2.99 47.15
CA LEU A 11 2.00 -2.85 45.69
C LEU A 11 0.61 -3.32 45.30
N GLY A 12 -0.30 -2.36 45.10
CA GLY A 12 -1.68 -2.61 44.70
C GLY A 12 -1.79 -3.39 43.38
N PRO A 13 -2.73 -4.35 43.27
CA PRO A 13 -2.83 -5.29 42.14
C PRO A 13 -3.48 -4.70 40.87
N CYS A 14 -3.16 -3.48 40.48
CA CYS A 14 -3.92 -2.77 39.43
C CYS A 14 -3.12 -2.23 38.22
N ARG A 15 -1.81 -2.51 38.10
CA ARG A 15 -1.01 -1.96 36.98
C ARG A 15 -0.64 -2.93 35.87
N TRP A 16 -0.72 -4.24 36.10
CA TRP A 16 -0.39 -5.25 35.08
C TRP A 16 -1.53 -5.50 34.07
N GLY A 17 -2.80 -5.38 34.51
CA GLY A 17 -3.96 -5.59 33.64
C GLY A 17 -4.09 -4.55 32.53
N VAL A 18 -3.74 -3.28 32.81
CA VAL A 18 -3.83 -2.19 31.82
C VAL A 18 -2.81 -2.39 30.69
N SER A 19 -1.62 -2.89 31.00
CA SER A 19 -0.57 -3.13 30.00
C SER A 19 -0.88 -4.33 29.10
N LEU A 20 -1.48 -5.40 29.66
CA LEU A 20 -1.89 -6.57 28.88
C LEU A 20 -3.06 -6.25 27.95
N VAL A 21 -4.05 -5.49 28.42
CA VAL A 21 -5.18 -5.03 27.58
C VAL A 21 -4.70 -4.07 26.50
N LEU A 22 -3.72 -3.20 26.77
CA LEU A 22 -3.13 -2.34 25.74
C LEU A 22 -2.36 -3.12 24.68
N LEU A 23 -1.62 -4.18 25.08
CA LEU A 23 -0.93 -5.05 24.14
C LEU A 23 -1.94 -5.83 23.26
N VAL A 24 -3.00 -6.37 23.87
CA VAL A 24 -4.07 -7.08 23.16
C VAL A 24 -4.84 -6.15 22.22
N VAL A 25 -5.12 -4.90 22.64
CA VAL A 25 -5.78 -3.90 21.77
C VAL A 25 -4.84 -3.42 20.66
N LEU A 26 -3.55 -3.24 20.90
CA LEU A 26 -2.57 -2.91 19.85
C LEU A 26 -2.39 -4.06 18.85
N LEU A 27 -2.34 -5.31 19.32
CA LEU A 27 -2.30 -6.49 18.47
C LEU A 27 -3.62 -6.65 17.69
N ALA A 28 -4.76 -6.44 18.35
CA ALA A 28 -6.08 -6.49 17.72
C ALA A 28 -6.27 -5.38 16.68
N PHE A 29 -5.75 -4.16 16.87
CA PHE A 29 -5.79 -3.11 15.85
C PHE A 29 -4.72 -3.28 14.76
N SER A 30 -3.61 -3.97 15.02
CA SER A 30 -2.67 -4.39 13.97
C SER A 30 -3.26 -5.47 13.04
N ALA A 31 -4.24 -6.22 13.57
CA ALA A 31 -5.00 -7.26 12.87
C ALA A 31 -6.36 -6.76 12.31
N ALA A 32 -6.95 -5.75 12.95
CA ALA A 32 -8.21 -5.10 12.56
C ALA A 32 -8.00 -3.72 11.89
N GLY A 33 -6.78 -3.46 11.42
CA GLY A 33 -6.59 -2.55 10.29
C GLY A 33 -7.30 -3.21 9.13
N THR A 34 -8.57 -2.84 8.98
CA THR A 34 -9.53 -3.27 7.96
C THR A 34 -8.86 -4.02 6.85
N ALA A 35 -8.97 -5.34 6.93
CA ALA A 35 -8.99 -6.18 5.78
C ALA A 35 -10.14 -5.69 4.88
N GLU A 36 -9.92 -4.60 4.13
CA GLU A 36 -10.02 -4.79 2.70
C GLU A 36 -9.12 -5.99 2.42
N GLN A 37 -9.73 -7.19 2.47
CA GLN A 37 -9.35 -8.21 1.53
C GLN A 37 -9.44 -7.49 0.19
N LEU A 38 -8.33 -6.88 -0.22
CA LEU A 38 -8.07 -6.47 -1.58
C LEU A 38 -8.23 -7.77 -2.35
N LEU A 39 -9.47 -7.99 -2.79
CA LEU A 39 -9.81 -9.05 -3.69
C LEU A 39 -8.98 -8.74 -4.93
N LEU A 40 -7.86 -9.45 -5.06
CA LEU A 40 -7.04 -9.53 -6.25
C LEU A 40 -7.91 -9.77 -7.50
N CYS A 41 -9.14 -10.29 -7.32
CA CYS A 41 -10.18 -10.43 -8.32
C CYS A 41 -10.50 -9.14 -9.12
N ASN A 42 -10.34 -7.94 -8.56
CA ASN A 42 -10.57 -6.68 -9.31
C ASN A 42 -9.34 -6.21 -10.10
N PHE A 43 -8.16 -6.78 -9.84
CA PHE A 43 -6.90 -6.35 -10.46
C PHE A 43 -6.72 -6.94 -11.87
N ASN A 44 -7.29 -8.12 -12.12
CA ASN A 44 -7.09 -8.83 -13.38
C ASN A 44 -8.42 -9.28 -14.01
N PRO A 45 -9.22 -8.32 -14.54
CA PRO A 45 -10.49 -8.64 -15.18
C PRO A 45 -10.27 -9.61 -16.34
N ALA A 46 -11.28 -10.45 -16.62
CA ALA A 46 -11.24 -11.34 -17.78
C ALA A 46 -10.98 -10.54 -19.07
N PRO A 47 -10.11 -11.01 -19.97
CA PRO A 47 -9.84 -10.30 -21.21
C PRO A 47 -11.09 -10.34 -22.10
N GLU A 48 -11.43 -9.21 -22.72
CA GLU A 48 -12.52 -9.10 -23.68
C GLU A 48 -12.02 -9.53 -25.07
N LEU A 49 -12.16 -10.82 -25.37
CA LEU A 49 -11.68 -11.42 -26.61
C LEU A 49 -12.86 -11.89 -27.46
N PRO A 50 -12.85 -11.65 -28.79
CA PRO A 50 -13.83 -12.27 -29.66
C PRO A 50 -13.61 -13.79 -29.69
N TYR A 51 -14.69 -14.54 -29.80
CA TYR A 51 -14.67 -16.01 -29.75
C TYR A 51 -13.68 -16.67 -30.72
N GLU A 52 -13.44 -16.04 -31.88
CA GLU A 52 -12.55 -16.57 -32.93
C GLU A 52 -11.06 -16.25 -32.70
N SER A 53 -10.73 -15.45 -31.68
CA SER A 53 -9.33 -15.04 -31.42
C SER A 53 -8.54 -16.02 -30.59
N THR A 54 -9.18 -17.02 -30.01
CA THR A 54 -8.54 -18.06 -29.20
C THR A 54 -8.75 -19.44 -29.80
N SER A 55 -7.79 -20.34 -29.57
CA SER A 55 -7.95 -21.76 -29.87
C SER A 55 -8.66 -22.48 -28.73
N PHE A 56 -9.19 -23.69 -28.99
CA PHE A 56 -9.80 -24.52 -27.94
C PHE A 56 -8.82 -24.86 -26.82
N GLU A 57 -7.54 -25.05 -27.16
CA GLU A 57 -6.48 -25.29 -26.18
C GLU A 57 -6.25 -24.06 -25.28
N GLN A 58 -6.27 -22.86 -25.86
CA GLN A 58 -6.13 -21.61 -25.10
C GLN A 58 -7.33 -21.38 -24.17
N ASP A 59 -8.55 -21.67 -24.64
CA ASP A 59 -9.77 -21.60 -23.82
C ASP A 59 -9.71 -22.59 -22.64
N ALA A 60 -9.20 -23.81 -22.88
CA ALA A 60 -9.02 -24.81 -21.83
C ALA A 60 -8.00 -24.34 -20.78
N LEU A 61 -6.84 -23.83 -21.21
CA LEU A 61 -5.83 -23.27 -20.31
C LEU A 61 -6.37 -22.06 -19.53
N TYR A 62 -7.16 -21.20 -20.17
CA TYR A 62 -7.80 -20.07 -19.50
C TYR A 62 -8.77 -20.55 -18.41
N ALA A 63 -9.58 -21.58 -18.70
CA ALA A 63 -10.49 -22.18 -17.72
C ALA A 63 -9.73 -22.81 -16.53
N GLU A 64 -8.59 -23.44 -16.77
CA GLU A 64 -7.71 -24.00 -15.73
C GLU A 64 -7.06 -22.90 -14.88
N ALA A 65 -6.54 -21.84 -15.51
CA ALA A 65 -5.92 -20.69 -14.84
C ALA A 65 -6.87 -19.95 -13.88
N LYS A 66 -8.19 -20.08 -14.06
CA LYS A 66 -9.19 -19.49 -13.16
C LYS A 66 -9.39 -20.27 -11.86
N GLN A 67 -8.98 -21.54 -11.78
CA GLN A 67 -9.22 -22.43 -10.63
C GLN A 67 -8.19 -22.24 -9.52
N LEU A 68 -8.39 -21.26 -8.62
CA LEU A 68 -7.47 -20.99 -7.50
C LEU A 68 -7.41 -22.09 -6.44
N ASP A 69 -8.40 -22.99 -6.41
CA ASP A 69 -8.39 -24.19 -5.57
C ASP A 69 -7.32 -25.19 -6.01
N LYS A 70 -6.89 -25.14 -7.29
CA LYS A 70 -5.86 -25.99 -7.88
C LYS A 70 -4.65 -25.16 -8.31
N LYS A 71 -4.05 -24.45 -7.36
CA LYS A 71 -2.98 -23.45 -7.58
C LYS A 71 -1.88 -23.91 -8.53
N ASP A 72 -1.37 -25.15 -8.38
CA ASP A 72 -0.28 -25.66 -9.24
C ASP A 72 -0.72 -25.85 -10.70
N GLN A 73 -1.95 -26.32 -10.93
CA GLN A 73 -2.53 -26.46 -12.27
C GLN A 73 -2.79 -25.09 -12.88
N ALA A 74 -3.40 -24.18 -12.12
CA ALA A 74 -3.64 -22.82 -12.57
C ALA A 74 -2.34 -22.09 -12.92
N LEU A 75 -1.28 -22.28 -12.11
CA LEU A 75 0.04 -21.71 -12.34
C LEU A 75 0.67 -22.26 -13.63
N ALA A 76 0.59 -23.57 -13.85
CA ALA A 76 1.07 -24.20 -15.08
C ALA A 76 0.32 -23.68 -16.32
N ALA A 77 -1.01 -23.53 -16.21
CA ALA A 77 -1.83 -23.01 -17.29
C ALA A 77 -1.52 -21.54 -17.63
N CYS A 78 -1.32 -20.68 -16.62
CA CYS A 78 -0.86 -19.30 -16.83
C CYS A 78 0.48 -19.25 -17.57
N ARG A 79 1.44 -20.09 -17.18
CA ARG A 79 2.76 -20.15 -17.83
C ARG A 79 2.67 -20.61 -19.27
N ALA A 80 1.83 -21.61 -19.55
CA ALA A 80 1.59 -22.09 -20.91
C ALA A 80 0.99 -20.99 -21.79
N LEU A 81 -0.06 -20.29 -21.31
CA LEU A 81 -0.67 -19.16 -22.03
C LEU A 81 0.32 -18.01 -22.28
N ARG A 82 1.14 -17.66 -21.28
CA ARG A 82 2.13 -16.58 -21.40
C ARG A 82 3.25 -16.91 -22.39
N GLN A 83 3.57 -18.19 -22.56
CA GLN A 83 4.62 -18.64 -23.48
C GLN A 83 4.10 -18.93 -24.90
N ASP A 84 2.78 -19.00 -25.07
CA ASP A 84 2.15 -19.22 -26.37
C ASP A 84 2.15 -17.93 -27.19
N SER A 85 3.08 -17.84 -28.14
CA SER A 85 3.19 -16.69 -29.06
C SER A 85 1.98 -16.55 -30.01
N SER A 86 1.13 -17.57 -30.12
CA SER A 86 -0.10 -17.51 -30.91
C SER A 86 -1.30 -16.98 -30.12
N ALA A 87 -1.20 -16.89 -28.79
CA ALA A 87 -2.25 -16.32 -27.96
C ALA A 87 -2.36 -14.80 -28.17
N PRO A 88 -3.58 -14.23 -28.16
CA PRO A 88 -3.75 -12.78 -28.18
C PRO A 88 -2.98 -12.09 -27.07
N TRP A 89 -2.50 -10.88 -27.34
CA TRP A 89 -1.70 -10.10 -26.39
C TRP A 89 -2.41 -9.91 -25.05
N GLU A 90 -3.70 -9.61 -25.09
CA GLU A 90 -4.56 -9.39 -23.92
C GLU A 90 -4.65 -10.67 -23.06
N LEU A 91 -4.64 -11.85 -23.69
CA LEU A 91 -4.65 -13.13 -22.98
C LEU A 91 -3.29 -13.42 -22.32
N GLN A 92 -2.19 -13.12 -23.00
CA GLN A 92 -0.83 -13.26 -22.43
C GLN A 92 -0.62 -12.32 -21.24
N ARG A 93 -1.06 -11.07 -21.38
CA ARG A 93 -1.06 -10.06 -20.30
C ARG A 93 -1.90 -10.54 -19.13
N TRP A 94 -3.14 -10.96 -19.38
CA TRP A 94 -4.02 -11.50 -18.34
C TRP A 94 -3.39 -12.70 -17.62
N ALA A 95 -2.79 -13.63 -18.36
CA ALA A 95 -2.14 -14.81 -17.80
C ALA A 95 -0.95 -14.44 -16.90
N THR A 96 -0.17 -13.42 -17.28
CA THR A 96 0.93 -12.91 -16.47
C THR A 96 0.44 -12.32 -15.15
N LEU A 97 -0.60 -11.49 -15.20
CA LEU A 97 -1.17 -10.89 -13.98
C LEU A 97 -1.79 -11.95 -13.07
N ARG A 98 -2.40 -12.97 -13.66
CA ARG A 98 -2.93 -14.12 -12.93
C ARG A 98 -1.82 -14.95 -12.28
N GLU A 99 -0.69 -15.12 -12.96
CA GLU A 99 0.50 -15.78 -12.42
C GLU A 99 1.03 -15.03 -11.18
N ILE A 100 1.15 -13.69 -11.23
CA ILE A 100 1.54 -12.85 -10.09
C ILE A 100 0.61 -13.05 -8.89
N GLU A 101 -0.71 -13.07 -9.14
CA GLU A 101 -1.72 -13.31 -8.11
C GLU A 101 -1.57 -14.69 -7.47
N ILE A 102 -1.44 -15.75 -8.28
CA ILE A 102 -1.31 -17.13 -7.80
C ILE A 102 -0.03 -17.27 -6.98
N LEU A 103 1.11 -16.76 -7.46
CA LEU A 103 2.38 -16.78 -6.74
C LEU A 103 2.26 -16.10 -5.37
N THR A 104 1.58 -14.96 -5.31
CA THR A 104 1.32 -14.25 -4.04
C THR A 104 0.46 -15.08 -3.08
N VAL A 105 -0.53 -15.81 -3.59
CA VAL A 105 -1.41 -16.70 -2.81
C VAL A 105 -0.70 -18.02 -2.42
N MET A 106 0.43 -18.32 -3.04
CA MET A 106 1.30 -19.46 -2.72
C MET A 106 2.49 -19.06 -1.83
N ASP A 107 2.47 -17.86 -1.24
CA ASP A 107 3.56 -17.34 -0.40
C ASP A 107 4.91 -17.28 -1.15
N GLN A 108 4.86 -17.00 -2.46
CA GLN A 108 6.01 -16.82 -3.35
C GLN A 108 6.13 -15.36 -3.82
N GLU A 109 6.02 -14.40 -2.90
CA GLU A 109 5.99 -12.97 -3.24
C GLU A 109 7.22 -12.49 -4.01
N HIS A 110 8.43 -12.98 -3.69
CA HIS A 110 9.63 -12.62 -4.47
C HIS A 110 9.52 -13.03 -5.94
N ALA A 111 9.02 -14.24 -6.23
CA ALA A 111 8.80 -14.69 -7.60
C ALA A 111 7.74 -13.85 -8.31
N ALA A 112 6.68 -13.44 -7.59
CA ALA A 112 5.67 -12.54 -8.10
C ALA A 112 6.24 -11.16 -8.46
N LEU A 113 7.12 -10.61 -7.60
CA LEU A 113 7.83 -9.35 -7.84
C LEU A 113 8.76 -9.47 -9.06
N ASP A 114 9.56 -10.53 -9.15
CA ASP A 114 10.49 -10.75 -10.25
C ASP A 114 9.76 -10.87 -11.59
N LEU A 115 8.62 -11.58 -11.61
CA LEU A 115 7.79 -11.72 -12.80
C LEU A 115 7.22 -10.37 -13.24
N GLY A 116 6.63 -9.60 -12.33
CA GLY A 116 6.08 -8.28 -12.67
C GLY A 116 7.16 -7.29 -13.12
N LYS A 117 8.31 -7.26 -12.44
CA LYS A 117 9.47 -6.44 -12.86
C LYS A 117 10.00 -6.87 -14.23
N ALA A 118 10.03 -8.17 -14.53
CA ALA A 118 10.46 -8.68 -15.84
C ALA A 118 9.46 -8.28 -16.93
N TRP A 119 8.16 -8.41 -16.67
CA TRP A 119 7.11 -8.02 -17.60
C TRP A 119 7.18 -6.54 -17.94
N LEU A 120 7.26 -5.65 -16.94
CA LEU A 120 7.34 -4.20 -17.15
C LEU A 120 8.59 -3.77 -17.94
N ARG A 121 9.72 -4.47 -17.76
CA ARG A 121 10.94 -4.22 -18.54
C ARG A 121 10.81 -4.65 -20.00
N GLN A 122 10.11 -5.74 -20.25
CA GLN A 122 9.90 -6.27 -21.61
C GLN A 122 8.80 -5.51 -22.36
N ASN A 123 7.84 -4.94 -21.62
CA ASN A 123 6.64 -4.30 -22.16
C ASN A 123 6.43 -2.92 -21.53
N PRO A 124 7.33 -1.95 -21.79
CA PRO A 124 7.25 -0.61 -21.18
C PRO A 124 5.97 0.15 -21.56
N ASP A 125 5.43 -0.12 -22.76
CA ASP A 125 4.23 0.53 -23.30
C ASP A 125 2.94 -0.26 -23.01
N ASP A 126 2.96 -1.24 -22.09
CA ASP A 126 1.76 -1.99 -21.72
C ASP A 126 0.67 -1.02 -21.22
N PRO A 127 -0.54 -1.04 -21.81
CA PRO A 127 -1.59 -0.07 -21.49
C PRO A 127 -2.09 -0.17 -20.05
N GLY A 128 -1.83 -1.27 -19.36
CA GLY A 128 -2.11 -1.38 -17.94
C GLY A 128 -0.87 -1.68 -17.10
N ALA A 129 0.27 -1.07 -17.45
CA ALA A 129 1.50 -1.12 -16.68
C ALA A 129 1.35 -0.47 -15.29
N LEU A 130 0.51 0.57 -15.15
CA LEU A 130 0.20 1.21 -13.86
C LEU A 130 -0.39 0.20 -12.87
N GLU A 131 -1.37 -0.59 -13.31
CA GLU A 131 -2.02 -1.60 -12.49
C GLU A 131 -0.98 -2.59 -11.99
N ILE A 132 -0.08 -3.08 -12.86
CA ILE A 132 0.98 -4.02 -12.47
C ILE A 132 1.84 -3.41 -11.37
N ARG A 133 2.32 -2.17 -11.57
CA ARG A 133 3.16 -1.49 -10.58
C ARG A 133 2.43 -1.31 -9.25
N VAL A 134 1.15 -0.94 -9.28
CA VAL A 134 0.30 -0.81 -8.08
C VAL A 134 0.19 -2.15 -7.36
N GLU A 135 0.06 -3.26 -8.07
CA GLU A 135 0.00 -4.58 -7.46
C GLU A 135 1.33 -4.99 -6.83
N LEU A 136 2.46 -4.72 -7.51
CA LEU A 136 3.79 -4.89 -6.91
C LEU A 136 3.94 -4.04 -5.63
N GLY A 137 3.44 -2.80 -5.65
CA GLY A 137 3.40 -1.91 -4.49
C GLY A 137 2.59 -2.50 -3.32
N LYS A 138 1.42 -3.06 -3.59
CA LYS A 138 0.61 -3.75 -2.58
C LYS A 138 1.33 -4.97 -2.01
N ILE A 139 1.97 -5.79 -2.85
CA ILE A 139 2.75 -6.96 -2.41
C ILE A 139 3.77 -6.52 -1.36
N VAL A 140 4.61 -5.53 -1.67
CA VAL A 140 5.67 -5.09 -0.73
C VAL A 140 5.15 -4.33 0.49
N ALA A 141 4.04 -3.59 0.37
CA ALA A 141 3.49 -2.77 1.45
C ALA A 141 2.67 -3.59 2.47
N GLN A 142 1.91 -4.57 1.98
CA GLN A 142 0.82 -5.17 2.75
C GLN A 142 1.03 -6.65 3.12
N ARG A 143 1.78 -7.43 2.32
CA ARG A 143 1.95 -8.86 2.60
C ARG A 143 2.80 -9.09 3.84
N ARG A 144 2.44 -10.14 4.59
CA ARG A 144 2.99 -10.45 5.93
C ARG A 144 3.37 -11.93 6.08
N HIS A 145 3.59 -12.64 4.99
CA HIS A 145 4.12 -13.99 5.10
C HIS A 145 5.47 -13.93 5.85
N SER A 146 5.71 -14.86 6.78
CA SER A 146 6.83 -14.78 7.71
C SER A 146 8.19 -14.83 7.02
N GLY A 147 8.26 -15.47 5.84
CA GLY A 147 9.45 -15.53 5.01
C GLY A 147 9.64 -14.34 4.06
N PHE A 148 8.65 -13.46 3.94
CA PHE A 148 8.70 -12.33 3.01
C PHE A 148 8.97 -11.01 3.75
N MET A 149 10.21 -10.55 3.65
CA MET A 149 10.67 -9.30 4.27
C MET A 149 11.37 -8.45 3.21
N PRO A 150 10.62 -7.68 2.40
CA PRO A 150 11.22 -6.81 1.39
C PRO A 150 12.05 -5.74 2.10
N THR A 151 13.20 -5.43 1.52
CA THR A 151 14.12 -4.38 1.97
C THR A 151 13.54 -3.00 1.69
N LEU A 152 14.07 -1.97 2.36
CA LEU A 152 13.69 -0.58 2.08
C LEU A 152 13.99 -0.21 0.62
N GLN A 153 15.15 -0.66 0.10
CA GLN A 153 15.53 -0.43 -1.29
C GLN A 153 14.51 -1.01 -2.28
N GLU A 154 14.08 -2.26 -2.09
CA GLU A 154 13.09 -2.88 -3.00
C GLU A 154 11.74 -2.15 -2.97
N VAL A 155 11.35 -1.65 -1.80
CA VAL A 155 10.14 -0.84 -1.64
C VAL A 155 10.31 0.49 -2.37
N ASP A 156 11.43 1.18 -2.17
CA ASP A 156 11.75 2.46 -2.79
C ASP A 156 11.73 2.33 -4.33
N GLU A 157 12.41 1.32 -4.87
CA GLU A 157 12.44 1.05 -6.32
C GLU A 157 11.03 0.91 -6.92
N ILE A 158 10.14 0.15 -6.27
CA ILE A 158 8.79 -0.09 -6.79
C ILE A 158 7.94 1.17 -6.72
N PHE A 159 7.96 1.90 -5.60
CA PHE A 159 7.12 3.09 -5.45
C PHE A 159 7.64 4.28 -6.27
N THR A 160 8.96 4.46 -6.35
CA THR A 160 9.56 5.47 -7.23
C THR A 160 9.22 5.22 -8.70
N ASP A 161 9.18 3.96 -9.13
CA ASP A 161 8.73 3.61 -10.49
C ASP A 161 7.25 3.98 -10.73
N ILE A 162 6.38 3.88 -9.72
CA ILE A 162 5.00 4.38 -9.82
C ILE A 162 4.99 5.91 -9.98
N PHE A 163 5.70 6.62 -9.11
CA PHE A 163 5.65 8.08 -9.05
C PHE A 163 6.29 8.77 -10.27
N ASN A 164 7.31 8.16 -10.87
CA ASN A 164 8.02 8.74 -12.01
C ASN A 164 7.29 8.56 -13.35
N ASN A 165 6.40 7.58 -13.47
CA ASN A 165 5.81 7.18 -14.75
C ASN A 165 4.32 7.49 -14.88
N HIS A 166 3.67 8.02 -13.84
CA HIS A 166 2.22 8.15 -13.80
C HIS A 166 1.76 9.50 -13.24
N ASP A 167 0.54 9.91 -13.62
CA ASP A 167 -0.07 11.15 -13.16
C ASP A 167 -0.17 11.18 -11.62
N PRO A 168 0.48 12.15 -10.94
CA PRO A 168 0.47 12.25 -9.48
C PRO A 168 -0.95 12.43 -8.91
N ASP A 169 -1.88 12.99 -9.68
CA ASP A 169 -3.27 13.20 -9.24
C ASP A 169 -4.18 11.99 -9.49
N SER A 170 -3.68 10.94 -10.15
CA SER A 170 -4.44 9.71 -10.37
C SER A 170 -4.75 9.01 -9.04
N TRP A 171 -5.95 8.42 -8.93
CA TRP A 171 -6.37 7.74 -7.70
C TRP A 171 -5.39 6.63 -7.27
N HIS A 172 -4.81 5.93 -8.25
CA HIS A 172 -3.83 4.87 -8.02
C HIS A 172 -2.53 5.41 -7.42
N VAL A 173 -2.00 6.51 -7.94
CA VAL A 173 -0.76 7.12 -7.42
C VAL A 173 -0.97 7.71 -6.02
N VAL A 174 -2.10 8.36 -5.78
CA VAL A 174 -2.48 8.85 -4.44
C VAL A 174 -2.56 7.70 -3.43
N THR A 175 -3.17 6.58 -3.82
CA THR A 175 -3.24 5.38 -2.98
C THR A 175 -1.84 4.80 -2.74
N ALA A 176 -0.97 4.82 -3.75
CA ALA A 176 0.41 4.36 -3.64
C ALA A 176 1.23 5.18 -2.63
N HIS A 177 1.10 6.51 -2.60
CA HIS A 177 1.74 7.36 -1.58
C HIS A 177 1.35 6.94 -0.15
N ILE A 178 0.08 6.62 0.06
CA ILE A 178 -0.43 6.19 1.38
C ILE A 178 0.12 4.81 1.74
N GLN A 179 0.11 3.86 0.81
CA GLN A 179 0.67 2.51 1.02
C GLN A 179 2.18 2.56 1.30
N TYR A 180 2.90 3.42 0.59
CA TYR A 180 4.32 3.64 0.79
C TYR A 180 4.61 4.23 2.16
N ALA A 181 3.89 5.29 2.56
CA ALA A 181 3.99 5.86 3.90
C ALA A 181 3.75 4.81 5.00
N GLN A 182 2.71 3.97 4.83
CA GLN A 182 2.43 2.86 5.74
C GLN A 182 3.59 1.87 5.85
N LYS A 183 4.27 1.58 4.74
CA LYS A 183 5.44 0.69 4.74
C LYS A 183 6.68 1.36 5.34
N LEU A 184 6.96 2.62 5.01
CA LEU A 184 8.06 3.40 5.59
C LEU A 184 7.94 3.50 7.11
N GLN A 185 6.73 3.70 7.64
CA GLN A 185 6.51 3.72 9.08
C GLN A 185 6.91 2.39 9.75
N LYS A 186 6.66 1.25 9.09
CA LYS A 186 7.08 -0.07 9.63
C LYS A 186 8.60 -0.15 9.71
N PHE A 187 9.33 0.30 8.70
CA PHE A 187 10.80 0.38 8.74
C PHE A 187 11.29 1.31 9.85
N TYR A 188 10.69 2.49 9.99
CA TYR A 188 11.01 3.38 11.11
C TYR A 188 10.82 2.71 12.47
N PHE A 189 9.74 1.96 12.69
CA PHE A 189 9.54 1.29 13.98
C PHE A 189 10.55 0.17 14.25
N SER A 190 11.07 -0.47 13.21
CA SER A 190 12.15 -1.46 13.32
C SER A 190 13.49 -0.80 13.63
N ASP A 191 13.89 0.20 12.83
CA ASP A 191 15.28 0.68 12.80
C ASP A 191 15.47 2.02 13.53
N ARG A 192 14.37 2.70 13.88
CA ARG A 192 14.35 4.04 14.50
C ARG A 192 15.05 5.12 13.67
N ASP A 193 15.12 4.92 12.36
CA ASP A 193 15.68 5.90 11.43
C ASP A 193 14.71 7.06 11.18
N TRP A 194 15.08 8.23 11.68
CA TRP A 194 14.28 9.44 11.54
C TRP A 194 14.09 9.87 10.08
N THR A 195 15.06 9.62 9.21
CA THR A 195 14.98 10.02 7.79
C THR A 195 13.88 9.26 7.05
N VAL A 196 13.69 7.98 7.37
CA VAL A 196 12.60 7.13 6.86
C VAL A 196 11.25 7.64 7.35
N TYR A 197 11.17 8.09 8.60
CA TYR A 197 9.94 8.65 9.15
C TYR A 197 9.59 10.02 8.55
N ALA A 198 10.58 10.87 8.31
CA ALA A 198 10.39 12.13 7.60
C ALA A 198 9.78 11.91 6.21
N ARG A 199 10.36 10.96 5.44
CA ARG A 199 9.81 10.52 4.15
C ARG A 199 8.38 10.00 4.28
N CYS A 200 8.09 9.20 5.30
CA CYS A 200 6.72 8.74 5.57
C CYS A 200 5.73 9.92 5.72
N ILE A 201 6.09 10.97 6.46
CA ILE A 201 5.23 12.15 6.64
C ILE A 201 5.06 12.89 5.30
N GLU A 202 6.14 13.09 4.55
CA GLU A 202 6.13 13.74 3.24
C GLU A 202 5.12 13.05 2.29
N GLN A 203 5.17 11.72 2.18
CA GLN A 203 4.25 10.97 1.33
C GLN A 203 2.77 11.16 1.73
N LEU A 204 2.47 11.29 3.02
CA LEU A 204 1.11 11.56 3.50
C LEU A 204 0.65 12.99 3.19
N TYR A 205 1.56 13.96 3.23
CA TYR A 205 1.26 15.33 2.82
C TYR A 205 0.96 15.41 1.32
N ILE A 206 1.74 14.73 0.49
CA ILE A 206 1.48 14.63 -0.95
C ILE A 206 0.09 14.04 -1.18
N ALA A 207 -0.21 12.88 -0.58
CA ALA A 207 -1.52 12.25 -0.70
C ALA A 207 -2.67 13.16 -0.23
N ARG A 208 -2.48 13.87 0.89
CA ARG A 208 -3.44 14.86 1.39
C ARG A 208 -3.72 15.95 0.35
N GLN A 209 -2.68 16.55 -0.22
CA GLN A 209 -2.82 17.63 -1.20
C GLN A 209 -3.59 17.17 -2.43
N CYS A 210 -3.25 16.01 -2.97
CA CYS A 210 -3.97 15.44 -4.12
C CYS A 210 -5.45 15.17 -3.78
N LEU A 211 -5.75 14.61 -2.60
CA LEU A 211 -7.14 14.37 -2.18
C LEU A 211 -7.92 15.69 -1.96
N GLU A 212 -7.31 16.71 -1.35
CA GLU A 212 -7.93 18.02 -1.19
C GLU A 212 -8.19 18.70 -2.54
N LYS A 213 -7.27 18.57 -3.51
CA LYS A 213 -7.43 19.05 -4.89
C LYS A 213 -8.61 18.35 -5.55
N ARG A 214 -8.61 17.02 -5.56
CA ARG A 214 -9.70 16.21 -6.14
C ARG A 214 -11.06 16.48 -5.49
N ALA A 215 -11.13 16.68 -4.18
CA ALA A 215 -12.37 17.01 -3.48
C ALA A 215 -13.00 18.33 -3.96
N LYS A 216 -12.16 19.29 -4.39
CA LYS A 216 -12.59 20.63 -4.84
C LYS A 216 -12.75 20.74 -6.36
N ASP A 217 -12.29 19.74 -7.11
CA ASP A 217 -12.33 19.75 -8.57
C ASP A 217 -13.75 19.57 -9.09
N GLU A 218 -14.34 20.65 -9.60
CA GLU A 218 -15.71 20.67 -10.12
C GLU A 218 -15.89 19.88 -11.42
N THR A 219 -14.79 19.51 -12.10
CA THR A 219 -14.84 18.66 -13.29
C THR A 219 -15.11 17.19 -12.94
N LEU A 220 -14.82 16.78 -11.70
CA LEU A 220 -15.07 15.43 -11.21
C LEU A 220 -16.52 15.22 -10.77
N SER A 221 -16.98 13.97 -10.87
CA SER A 221 -18.32 13.62 -10.41
C SER A 221 -18.47 13.86 -8.89
N ALA A 222 -19.70 14.13 -8.45
CA ALA A 222 -19.98 14.27 -7.01
C ALA A 222 -19.68 13.00 -6.20
N GLN A 223 -19.66 11.83 -6.84
CA GLN A 223 -19.24 10.58 -6.20
C GLN A 223 -17.73 10.55 -5.98
N GLU A 224 -16.93 10.95 -6.98
CA GLU A 224 -15.46 10.97 -6.86
C GLU A 224 -14.98 12.01 -5.86
N ARG A 225 -15.59 13.21 -5.85
CA ARG A 225 -15.29 14.24 -4.86
C ARG A 225 -15.55 13.74 -3.44
N ARG A 226 -16.74 13.16 -3.19
CA ARG A 226 -17.08 12.56 -1.89
C ARG A 226 -16.13 11.41 -1.53
N ARG A 227 -15.74 10.58 -2.50
CA ARG A 227 -14.76 9.52 -2.29
C ARG A 227 -13.42 10.11 -1.82
N ALA A 228 -12.94 11.19 -2.44
CA ALA A 228 -11.71 11.86 -2.03
C ALA A 228 -11.81 12.45 -0.62
N GLU A 229 -12.93 13.11 -0.29
CA GLU A 229 -13.19 13.65 1.06
C GLU A 229 -13.22 12.56 2.12
N SER A 230 -14.00 11.49 1.91
CA SER A 230 -14.04 10.35 2.82
C SER A 230 -12.67 9.73 2.99
N TYR A 231 -11.93 9.50 1.90
CA TYR A 231 -10.62 8.87 1.98
C TYR A 231 -9.59 9.74 2.73
N LEU A 232 -9.65 11.07 2.54
CA LEU A 232 -8.84 12.04 3.29
C LEU A 232 -9.14 11.96 4.80
N GLN A 233 -10.42 11.95 5.17
CA GLN A 233 -10.87 11.91 6.58
C GLN A 233 -10.59 10.56 7.25
N ASP A 234 -10.75 9.46 6.53
CA ASP A 234 -10.70 8.11 7.11
C ASP A 234 -9.27 7.55 7.15
N HIS A 235 -8.43 7.89 6.17
CA HIS A 235 -7.12 7.26 6.01
C HIS A 235 -5.92 8.19 6.21
N VAL A 236 -6.00 9.45 5.79
CA VAL A 236 -4.84 10.35 5.77
C VAL A 236 -4.76 11.23 7.01
N LEU A 237 -5.82 11.97 7.34
CA LEU A 237 -5.83 12.89 8.48
C LEU A 237 -5.60 12.19 9.84
N PRO A 238 -6.20 11.02 10.14
CA PRO A 238 -5.93 10.31 11.39
C PRO A 238 -4.48 9.83 11.49
N TRP A 239 -3.84 9.60 10.34
CA TRP A 239 -2.45 9.20 10.27
C TRP A 239 -1.50 10.38 10.48
N LEU A 240 -1.71 11.49 9.77
CA LEU A 240 -0.96 12.73 9.98
C LEU A 240 -1.10 13.21 11.42
N SER A 241 -2.31 13.25 11.97
CA SER A 241 -2.57 13.64 13.36
C SER A 241 -1.71 12.82 14.35
N ARG A 242 -1.70 11.49 14.20
CA ARG A 242 -0.85 10.60 15.01
C ARG A 242 0.64 10.85 14.78
N ALA A 243 1.04 11.04 13.52
CA ALA A 243 2.44 11.22 13.17
C ALA A 243 3.02 12.52 13.73
N LEU A 244 2.20 13.58 13.77
CA LEU A 244 2.52 14.92 14.27
C LEU A 244 2.34 15.04 15.80
N GLY A 245 2.15 13.94 16.52
CA GLY A 245 2.12 13.95 17.98
C GLY A 245 0.81 14.36 18.63
N PHE A 246 -0.30 14.47 17.87
CA PHE A 246 -1.64 14.43 18.45
C PHE A 246 -1.92 12.97 18.86
N GLY A 247 -1.46 12.61 20.05
CA GLY A 247 -1.51 11.23 20.52
C GLY A 247 -2.90 10.62 20.45
N ILE A 248 -2.96 9.28 20.29
CA ILE A 248 -4.17 8.44 20.23
C ILE A 248 -5.08 8.59 21.49
N LYS A 249 -4.64 9.35 22.50
CA LYS A 249 -5.37 9.63 23.74
C LYS A 249 -5.42 11.12 24.12
N GLY A 250 -5.19 12.04 23.17
CA GLY A 250 -5.18 13.48 23.45
C GLY A 250 -4.04 13.94 24.37
N ARG A 251 -3.00 13.11 24.57
CA ARG A 251 -1.76 13.57 25.21
C ARG A 251 -0.78 13.97 24.11
N PRO A 252 -0.33 15.23 24.08
CA PRO A 252 0.70 15.65 23.15
C PRO A 252 1.95 14.80 23.37
N ARG A 253 2.49 14.20 22.31
CA ARG A 253 3.89 13.77 22.32
C ARG A 253 4.73 15.03 22.18
N GLU A 254 5.73 15.18 23.04
CA GLU A 254 6.70 16.26 22.85
C GLU A 254 7.53 15.93 21.61
N LEU A 255 7.31 16.72 20.56
CA LEU A 255 8.08 16.64 19.32
C LEU A 255 9.49 17.17 19.57
N SER A 256 10.49 16.50 19.02
CA SER A 256 11.86 17.00 18.98
C SER A 256 11.94 18.33 18.20
N PRO A 257 13.00 19.13 18.39
CA PRO A 257 13.21 20.34 17.59
C PRO A 257 13.22 20.05 16.08
N GLU A 258 13.84 18.94 15.66
CA GLU A 258 13.92 18.52 14.26
C GLU A 258 12.53 18.12 13.72
N GLU A 259 11.73 17.43 14.53
CA GLU A 259 10.32 17.12 14.24
C GLU A 259 9.51 18.37 13.95
N LYS A 260 9.62 19.39 14.82
CA LYS A 260 8.89 20.65 14.68
C LYS A 260 9.32 21.42 13.44
N GLU A 261 10.61 21.44 13.14
CA GLU A 261 11.16 22.16 11.99
C GLU A 261 10.73 21.53 10.66
N LEU A 262 10.74 20.20 10.56
CA LEU A 262 10.24 19.51 9.37
C LEU A 262 8.74 19.78 9.15
N ILE A 263 7.94 19.72 10.22
CA ILE A 263 6.50 19.99 10.12
C ILE A 263 6.25 21.42 9.65
N ARG A 264 6.98 22.39 10.22
CA ARG A 264 6.94 23.78 9.79
C ARG A 264 7.30 23.91 8.31
N HIS A 265 8.37 23.25 7.86
CA HIS A 265 8.80 23.28 6.47
C HIS A 265 7.77 22.66 5.53
N LEU A 266 7.19 21.50 5.87
CA LEU A 266 6.14 20.86 5.07
C LEU A 266 4.85 21.69 5.01
N GLU A 267 4.51 22.41 6.08
CA GLU A 267 3.39 23.36 6.10
C GLU A 267 3.67 24.62 5.25
N GLU A 268 4.91 25.11 5.26
CA GLU A 268 5.38 26.23 4.44
C GLU A 268 5.46 25.85 2.95
N GLU A 269 6.03 24.70 2.61
CA GLU A 269 6.11 24.22 1.22
C GLU A 269 4.74 23.82 0.68
N GLY A 270 3.89 23.21 1.52
CA GLY A 270 2.52 22.90 1.17
C GLY A 270 1.65 24.13 0.92
N THR A 271 2.03 25.30 1.46
CA THR A 271 1.42 26.59 1.11
C THR A 271 2.05 27.25 -0.11
N HIS A 272 3.27 26.87 -0.51
CA HIS A 272 3.94 27.36 -1.73
C HIS A 272 3.50 26.66 -3.02
N ILE A 273 3.13 25.37 -3.00
CA ILE A 273 2.53 24.66 -4.16
C ILE A 273 1.20 25.32 -4.59
N ARG A 274 0.53 26.05 -3.69
CA ARG A 274 -0.65 26.88 -3.99
C ARG A 274 -0.36 28.13 -4.82
N ARG A 275 0.90 28.58 -4.93
CA ARG A 275 1.29 29.83 -5.61
C ARG A 275 2.01 29.62 -6.94
N SER A 276 2.28 28.38 -7.33
CA SER A 276 3.00 28.05 -8.57
C SER A 276 2.09 27.55 -9.70
N VAL A 277 0.76 27.65 -9.55
CA VAL A 277 -0.13 27.61 -10.72
C VAL A 277 -0.11 29.03 -11.30
N PRO A 278 0.39 29.24 -12.53
CA PRO A 278 0.27 30.53 -13.18
C PRO A 278 -1.22 30.85 -13.29
N GLU A 279 -1.65 31.99 -12.77
CA GLU A 279 -2.91 32.58 -13.21
C GLU A 279 -2.71 32.90 -14.70
N GLU A 280 -3.26 32.06 -15.58
CA GLU A 280 -3.35 32.38 -17.00
C GLU A 280 -4.23 33.62 -17.15
N GLU A 281 -3.63 34.69 -17.70
CA GLU A 281 -4.32 35.86 -18.27
C GLU A 281 -5.13 35.49 -19.52
#